data_AF-A0A5N5CTV5-F1
#
_entry.id   AF-A0A5N5CTV5-F1
#
_cell.length_a   1.000
_cell.length_b   1.000
_cell.length_c   1.000
_cell.angle_alpha   90.00
_cell.angle_beta   90.00
_cell.angle_gamma   90.00
#
_symmetry.space_group_name_H-M   'P 1'
#
loop_
_entity.id
_entity.type
_entity.pdbx_description
1 polymer ?
#
loop_
_entity_poly.entity_id
_entity_poly.type
_entity_poly.pdbx_seq_one_letter_code
_entity_poly.pdbx_strand_id
1 'polypeptide(L)'
;MSIPQRLSPPIEELRQFYVGKDINDVPKPAAILDVAIARRHCQSMLDATRALGVGFRAHVKTHKTTQLALLQAGGTSSHTSSPTSPAHFIASTLPEIQHLVPALHSLRSAGRHPVTILYGIPLPPSHVPRLAALARSLGPGTVAVMLDHPSQLASLALFAQLAGFPAGV
;
A
#
# COMPACT_ATOMS: atom_id res chain seq x y z
N MET A 1 0.95 -22.87 14.01
CA MET A 1 1.43 -23.59 12.82
C MET A 1 1.54 -22.61 11.66
N SER A 2 2.66 -22.59 10.93
CA SER A 2 2.79 -21.78 9.71
C SER A 2 1.96 -22.41 8.59
N ILE A 3 1.08 -21.62 7.97
CA ILE A 3 0.31 -22.06 6.80
C ILE A 3 1.30 -22.31 5.64
N PRO A 4 1.26 -23.47 4.95
CA PRO A 4 2.11 -23.71 3.78
C PRO A 4 1.88 -22.62 2.73
N GLN A 5 2.95 -21.93 2.33
CA GLN A 5 2.89 -20.90 1.28
C GLN A 5 3.69 -21.38 0.07
N ARG A 6 3.12 -21.20 -1.12
CA ARG A 6 3.90 -21.32 -2.36
C ARG A 6 4.89 -20.16 -2.38
N LEU A 7 6.18 -20.47 -2.23
CA LEU A 7 7.24 -19.47 -2.30
C LEU A 7 7.36 -18.96 -3.73
N SER A 8 7.34 -17.64 -3.90
CA SER A 8 7.76 -17.03 -5.16
C SER A 8 9.28 -17.15 -5.28
N PRO A 9 9.82 -17.35 -6.50
CA PRO A 9 11.26 -17.30 -6.72
C PRO A 9 11.84 -15.97 -6.20
N PRO A 10 13.11 -15.95 -5.74
CA PRO A 10 13.81 -14.73 -5.38
C PRO A 10 13.72 -13.66 -6.48
N ILE A 11 13.59 -12.39 -6.08
CA ILE A 11 13.46 -11.27 -7.03
C ILE A 11 14.62 -11.21 -8.04
N GLU A 12 15.81 -11.63 -7.62
CA GLU A 12 17.01 -11.58 -8.46
C GLU A 12 17.01 -12.65 -9.55
N GLU A 13 16.54 -13.85 -9.25
CA GLU A 13 16.34 -14.90 -10.26
C GLU A 13 15.30 -14.46 -11.31
N LEU A 14 14.21 -13.83 -10.85
CA LEU A 14 13.21 -13.26 -11.77
C LEU A 14 13.83 -12.17 -12.66
N ARG A 15 14.70 -11.31 -12.12
CA ARG A 15 15.39 -10.28 -12.92
C ARG A 15 16.30 -10.89 -13.96
N GLN A 16 17.14 -11.85 -13.58
CA GLN A 16 18.02 -12.54 -14.52
C GLN A 16 17.24 -13.20 -15.66
N PHE A 17 16.06 -13.73 -15.36
CA PHE A 17 15.21 -14.38 -16.36
C PHE A 17 14.51 -13.38 -17.29
N TYR A 18 13.92 -12.31 -16.75
CA TYR A 18 13.02 -11.42 -17.50
C TYR A 18 13.63 -10.09 -17.98
N VAL A 19 14.64 -9.53 -17.31
CA VAL A 19 15.17 -8.21 -17.64
C VAL A 19 15.99 -8.27 -18.94
N GLY A 20 15.70 -7.35 -19.87
CA GLY A 20 16.36 -7.27 -21.17
C GLY A 20 15.85 -8.26 -22.22
N LYS A 21 14.86 -9.10 -21.89
CA LYS A 21 14.19 -9.98 -22.86
C LYS A 21 13.18 -9.19 -23.71
N ASP A 22 13.00 -9.62 -24.95
CA ASP A 22 11.88 -9.16 -25.77
C ASP A 22 10.56 -9.71 -25.19
N ILE A 23 9.49 -8.92 -25.26
CA ILE A 23 8.16 -9.32 -24.77
C ILE A 23 7.66 -10.61 -25.44
N ASN A 24 8.08 -10.89 -26.66
CA ASN A 24 7.68 -12.08 -27.41
C ASN A 24 8.33 -13.37 -26.86
N ASP A 25 9.46 -13.24 -26.15
CA ASP A 25 10.24 -14.34 -25.57
C ASP A 25 9.80 -14.70 -24.14
N VAL A 26 8.89 -13.90 -23.55
CA VAL A 26 8.35 -14.15 -22.21
C VAL A 26 7.37 -15.34 -22.26
N PRO A 27 7.44 -16.29 -21.29
CA PRO A 27 6.47 -17.39 -21.18
C PRO A 27 5.02 -16.89 -21.11
N LYS A 28 4.15 -17.48 -21.94
CA LYS A 28 2.74 -17.08 -22.08
C LYS A 28 1.82 -18.10 -21.38
N PRO A 29 0.70 -17.67 -20.78
CA PRO A 29 0.18 -16.29 -20.73
C PRO A 29 0.95 -15.42 -19.74
N ALA A 30 1.17 -14.15 -20.10
CA ALA A 30 1.83 -13.16 -19.25
C ALA A 30 1.00 -11.87 -19.19
N ALA A 31 0.86 -11.31 -17.98
CA ALA A 31 0.34 -9.96 -17.80
C ALA A 31 1.49 -8.96 -17.96
N ILE A 32 1.45 -8.15 -19.00
CA ILE A 32 2.48 -7.16 -19.30
C ILE A 32 1.97 -5.76 -18.96
N LEU A 33 2.84 -4.98 -18.30
CA LEU A 33 2.56 -3.59 -17.96
C LEU A 33 3.58 -2.70 -18.65
N ASP A 34 3.09 -1.78 -19.48
CA ASP A 34 3.91 -0.68 -19.98
C ASP A 34 4.16 0.31 -18.82
N VAL A 35 5.42 0.35 -18.36
CA VAL A 35 5.85 1.18 -17.23
C VAL A 35 5.73 2.67 -17.56
N ALA A 36 5.94 3.09 -18.82
CA ALA A 36 5.82 4.49 -19.22
C ALA A 36 4.35 4.94 -19.16
N ILE A 37 3.42 4.09 -19.62
CA ILE A 37 1.98 4.34 -19.51
C ILE A 37 1.55 4.38 -18.05
N ALA A 38 2.01 3.43 -17.22
CA ALA A 38 1.68 3.41 -15.80
C ALA A 38 2.17 4.67 -15.07
N ARG A 39 3.40 5.14 -15.36
CA ARG A 39 3.95 6.40 -14.84
C ARG A 39 3.09 7.58 -15.27
N ARG A 40 2.75 7.68 -16.56
CA ARG A 40 1.90 8.75 -17.09
C ARG A 40 0.53 8.78 -16.40
N HIS A 41 -0.13 7.63 -16.24
CA HIS A 41 -1.43 7.55 -15.58
C HIS A 41 -1.37 7.97 -14.11
N CYS A 42 -0.33 7.55 -13.38
CA CYS A 42 -0.14 8.00 -11.99
C CYS A 42 0.07 9.52 -11.93
N GLN A 43 0.92 10.07 -12.81
CA GLN A 43 1.19 11.50 -12.85
C GLN A 43 -0.05 12.32 -13.20
N SER A 44 -0.83 11.90 -14.21
CA SER A 44 -2.08 12.58 -14.58
C SER A 44 -3.08 12.62 -13.42
N MET A 45 -3.19 11.55 -12.64
CA MET A 45 -4.06 11.56 -11.44
C MET A 45 -3.55 12.51 -10.35
N LEU A 46 -2.24 12.51 -10.09
CA LEU A 46 -1.65 13.44 -9.12
C LEU A 46 -1.86 14.90 -9.54
N ASP A 47 -1.65 15.22 -10.82
CA ASP A 47 -1.86 16.56 -11.35
C ASP A 47 -3.34 16.97 -11.29
N ALA A 48 -4.27 16.06 -11.62
CA ALA A 48 -5.70 16.31 -11.49
C ALA A 48 -6.10 16.59 -10.03
N THR A 49 -5.62 15.79 -9.08
CA THR A 49 -5.93 16.00 -7.65
C THR A 49 -5.36 17.32 -7.12
N ARG A 50 -4.18 17.73 -7.60
CA ARG A 50 -3.58 19.04 -7.29
C ARG A 50 -4.40 20.18 -7.88
N ALA A 51 -4.82 20.07 -9.13
CA ALA A 51 -5.65 21.09 -9.81
C ALA A 51 -7.01 21.26 -9.13
N LEU A 52 -7.59 20.17 -8.60
CA LEU A 52 -8.87 20.17 -7.89
C LEU A 52 -8.73 20.53 -6.40
N GLY A 53 -7.51 20.62 -5.86
CA GLY A 53 -7.29 20.90 -4.43
C GLY A 53 -7.78 19.78 -3.48
N VAL A 54 -7.83 18.53 -3.96
CA VAL A 54 -8.31 17.38 -3.17
C VAL A 54 -7.18 16.44 -2.79
N GLY A 55 -7.34 15.73 -1.67
CA GLY A 55 -6.43 14.65 -1.28
C GLY A 55 -6.57 13.44 -2.20
N PHE A 56 -5.47 12.70 -2.38
CA PHE A 56 -5.46 11.45 -3.13
C PHE A 56 -5.07 10.28 -2.24
N ARG A 57 -5.85 9.20 -2.30
CA ARG A 57 -5.55 7.93 -1.65
C ARG A 57 -5.49 6.81 -2.68
N ALA A 58 -4.31 6.29 -2.91
CA ALA A 58 -4.02 5.28 -3.90
C ALA A 58 -4.58 3.91 -3.50
N HIS A 59 -5.60 3.42 -4.20
CA HIS A 59 -6.15 2.10 -3.93
C HIS A 59 -5.35 1.01 -4.65
N VAL A 60 -4.75 0.12 -3.86
CA VAL A 60 -3.81 -0.90 -4.35
C VAL A 60 -4.52 -2.15 -4.88
N LYS A 61 -5.84 -2.30 -4.70
CA LYS A 61 -6.58 -3.54 -5.02
C LYS A 61 -6.42 -4.01 -6.47
N THR A 62 -6.25 -3.06 -7.40
CA THR A 62 -6.20 -3.34 -8.85
C THR A 62 -4.93 -4.08 -9.24
N HIS A 63 -3.79 -3.70 -8.67
CA HIS A 63 -2.49 -4.24 -9.06
C HIS A 63 -1.81 -5.05 -7.96
N LYS A 64 -2.08 -4.75 -6.68
CA LYS A 64 -1.53 -5.44 -5.49
C LYS A 64 0.00 -5.52 -5.48
N THR A 65 0.66 -4.55 -6.11
CA THR A 65 2.13 -4.44 -6.18
C THR A 65 2.65 -3.21 -5.45
N THR A 66 3.77 -3.37 -4.77
CA THR A 66 4.48 -2.28 -4.09
C THR A 66 4.98 -1.22 -5.08
N GLN A 67 5.48 -1.64 -6.24
CA GLN A 67 6.09 -0.77 -7.24
C GLN A 67 5.08 0.25 -7.80
N LEU A 68 3.87 -0.20 -8.17
CA LEU A 68 2.83 0.71 -8.64
C LEU A 68 2.22 1.53 -7.52
N ALA A 69 2.14 1.01 -6.28
CA ALA A 69 1.70 1.81 -5.14
C ALA A 69 2.63 3.01 -4.94
N LEU A 70 3.95 2.79 -4.97
CA LEU A 70 4.93 3.86 -4.90
C LEU A 70 4.78 4.87 -6.04
N LEU A 71 4.55 4.41 -7.28
CA LEU A 71 4.27 5.30 -8.42
C LEU A 71 3.02 6.15 -8.22
N GLN A 72 1.92 5.57 -7.70
CA GLN A 72 0.69 6.30 -7.38
C GLN A 72 0.89 7.34 -6.29
N ALA A 73 1.89 7.17 -5.42
CA ALA A 73 2.28 8.15 -4.41
C ALA A 73 3.31 9.18 -4.94
N GLY A 74 3.59 9.22 -6.24
CA GLY A 74 4.59 10.11 -6.83
C GLY A 74 6.03 9.68 -6.52
N GLY A 75 6.26 8.37 -6.37
CA GLY A 75 7.56 7.76 -6.10
C GLY A 75 8.30 7.39 -7.39
N THR A 76 9.54 7.83 -7.49
CA THR A 76 10.56 7.60 -8.53
C THR A 76 10.44 8.48 -9.78
N SER A 77 11.42 9.38 -9.94
CA SER A 77 11.81 10.20 -11.12
C SER A 77 11.50 11.70 -11.17
N SER A 78 10.85 12.31 -10.18
CA SER A 78 10.79 13.78 -10.15
C SER A 78 11.63 14.36 -9.02
N HIS A 79 12.54 15.26 -9.37
CA HIS A 79 13.17 16.24 -8.47
C HIS A 79 12.13 17.20 -7.83
N THR A 80 10.83 16.85 -7.85
CA THR A 80 9.70 17.69 -7.44
C THR A 80 8.89 17.08 -6.30
N SER A 81 9.22 15.87 -5.81
CA SER A 81 8.62 15.42 -4.56
C SER A 81 9.29 16.16 -3.40
N SER A 82 8.65 17.25 -2.97
CA SER A 82 8.96 17.90 -1.71
C SER A 82 9.06 16.82 -0.62
N PRO A 83 10.10 16.83 0.23
CA PRO A 83 10.25 15.88 1.34
C PRO A 83 9.04 15.85 2.29
N THR A 84 8.07 16.75 2.13
CA THR A 84 6.85 16.86 2.93
C THR A 84 5.56 16.38 2.25
N SER A 85 5.62 15.75 1.06
CA SER A 85 4.37 15.32 0.39
C SER A 85 3.72 14.11 1.09
N PRO A 86 2.42 14.14 1.40
CA PRO A 86 1.70 13.01 1.98
C PRO A 86 1.66 11.79 1.04
N ALA A 87 1.58 10.59 1.60
CA ALA A 87 1.33 9.37 0.85
C ALA A 87 0.22 8.56 1.54
N HIS A 88 -0.90 8.37 0.82
CA HIS A 88 -2.07 7.71 1.37
C HIS A 88 -2.47 6.52 0.51
N PHE A 89 -2.74 5.37 1.13
CA PHE A 89 -3.08 4.12 0.45
C PHE A 89 -4.42 3.54 0.93
N ILE A 90 -5.10 2.77 0.07
CA ILE A 90 -6.21 1.88 0.44
C ILE A 90 -5.85 0.45 0.08
N ALA A 91 -6.00 -0.45 1.04
CA ALA A 91 -5.94 -1.89 0.83
C ALA A 91 -7.28 -2.54 1.21
N SER A 92 -7.68 -3.55 0.45
CA SER A 92 -8.93 -4.30 0.67
C SER A 92 -8.75 -5.52 1.57
N THR A 93 -7.52 -5.95 1.82
CA THR A 93 -7.22 -7.13 2.64
C THR A 93 -6.01 -6.91 3.55
N LEU A 94 -5.92 -7.65 4.67
CA LEU A 94 -4.74 -7.60 5.55
C LEU A 94 -3.43 -8.06 4.87
N PRO A 95 -3.42 -9.10 4.01
CA PRO A 95 -2.23 -9.46 3.23
C PRO A 95 -1.73 -8.31 2.34
N GLU A 96 -2.62 -7.50 1.76
CA GLU A 96 -2.22 -6.32 0.98
C GLU A 96 -1.52 -5.27 1.86
N ILE A 97 -2.07 -4.99 3.06
CA ILE A 97 -1.43 -4.09 4.03
C ILE A 97 -0.06 -4.63 4.44
N GLN A 98 0.00 -5.92 4.79
CA GLN A 98 1.24 -6.59 5.19
C GLN A 98 2.30 -6.53 4.07
N HIS A 99 1.89 -6.75 2.82
CA HIS A 99 2.79 -6.67 1.67
C HIS A 99 3.38 -5.27 1.48
N LEU A 100 2.64 -4.22 1.83
CA LEU A 100 3.09 -2.83 1.70
C LEU A 100 3.91 -2.31 2.88
N VAL A 101 3.99 -3.02 4.01
CA VAL A 101 4.72 -2.56 5.21
C VAL A 101 6.14 -2.07 4.88
N PRO A 102 6.99 -2.80 4.11
CA PRO A 102 8.33 -2.30 3.77
C PRO A 102 8.30 -0.99 2.98
N ALA A 103 7.33 -0.82 2.09
CA ALA A 103 7.17 0.39 1.28
C ALA A 103 6.74 1.59 2.14
N LEU A 104 5.81 1.38 3.07
CA LEU A 104 5.37 2.41 4.01
C LEU A 104 6.52 2.87 4.92
N HIS A 105 7.35 1.94 5.42
CA HIS A 105 8.57 2.28 6.14
C HIS A 105 9.54 3.09 5.28
N SER A 106 9.81 2.63 4.05
CA SER A 106 10.72 3.33 3.13
C SER A 106 10.27 4.77 2.85
N LEU A 107 8.96 5.00 2.62
CA LEU A 107 8.41 6.34 2.44
C LEU A 107 8.63 7.23 3.67
N ARG A 108 8.33 6.70 4.87
CA ARG A 108 8.53 7.44 6.13
C ARG A 108 10.01 7.77 6.37
N SER A 109 10.90 6.81 6.16
CA SER A 109 12.35 7.01 6.30
C SER A 109 12.89 8.02 5.28
N ALA A 110 12.24 8.15 4.12
CA ALA A 110 12.53 9.20 3.14
C ALA A 110 11.91 10.57 3.50
N GLY A 111 11.40 10.74 4.71
CA GLY A 111 10.84 12.01 5.21
C GLY A 111 9.38 12.26 4.84
N ARG A 112 8.75 11.40 4.01
CA ARG A 112 7.35 11.57 3.61
C ARG A 112 6.45 11.53 4.84
N HIS A 113 5.62 12.56 4.99
CA HIS A 113 4.69 12.65 6.11
C HIS A 113 3.45 13.48 5.74
N PRO A 114 2.22 13.06 6.12
CA PRO A 114 1.86 11.76 6.69
C PRO A 114 1.94 10.60 5.69
N VAL A 115 2.23 9.39 6.17
CA VAL A 115 2.12 8.13 5.41
C VAL A 115 1.05 7.25 6.06
N THR A 116 -0.07 7.03 5.37
CA THR A 116 -1.20 6.29 5.96
C THR A 116 -1.79 5.25 5.02
N ILE A 117 -2.32 4.16 5.58
CA ILE A 117 -3.02 3.10 4.88
C ILE A 117 -4.39 2.85 5.51
N LEU A 118 -5.43 2.90 4.68
CA LEU A 118 -6.80 2.60 5.05
C LEU A 118 -7.09 1.13 4.76
N TYR A 119 -7.57 0.40 5.76
CA TYR A 119 -8.26 -0.86 5.54
C TYR A 119 -9.66 -0.55 4.98
N GLY A 120 -9.79 -0.67 3.67
CA GLY A 120 -10.91 -0.15 2.87
C GLY A 120 -12.20 -0.97 2.90
N ILE A 121 -12.39 -1.78 3.95
CA ILE A 121 -13.64 -2.47 4.25
C ILE A 121 -13.91 -2.38 5.75
N PRO A 122 -15.18 -2.49 6.18
CA PRO A 122 -15.54 -2.44 7.60
C PRO A 122 -14.71 -3.44 8.42
N LEU A 123 -14.08 -2.98 9.51
CA LEU A 123 -13.18 -3.80 10.32
C LEU A 123 -13.92 -4.96 10.98
N PRO A 124 -13.67 -6.23 10.61
CA PRO A 124 -14.27 -7.35 11.32
C PRO A 124 -13.47 -7.65 12.61
N PRO A 125 -14.12 -8.06 13.72
CA PRO A 125 -13.44 -8.32 15.00
C PRO A 125 -12.28 -9.32 14.89
N SER A 126 -12.41 -10.35 14.05
CA SER A 126 -11.39 -11.38 13.84
C SER A 126 -10.08 -10.85 13.22
N HIS A 127 -10.12 -9.71 12.53
CA HIS A 127 -8.96 -9.11 11.90
C HIS A 127 -8.19 -8.16 12.82
N VAL A 128 -8.81 -7.73 13.94
CA VAL A 128 -8.25 -6.72 14.85
C VAL A 128 -6.85 -7.09 15.35
N PRO A 129 -6.57 -8.30 15.86
CA PRO A 129 -5.24 -8.60 16.40
C PRO A 129 -4.13 -8.52 15.35
N ARG A 130 -4.41 -8.99 14.12
CA ARG A 130 -3.44 -8.97 13.03
C ARG A 130 -3.22 -7.55 12.50
N LEU A 131 -4.28 -6.75 12.36
CA LEU A 131 -4.14 -5.35 11.93
C LEU A 131 -3.43 -4.50 12.99
N ALA A 132 -3.73 -4.70 14.28
CA ALA A 132 -3.06 -4.01 15.38
C ALA A 132 -1.55 -4.33 15.42
N ALA A 133 -1.16 -5.57 15.14
CA ALA A 133 0.25 -5.94 15.04
C ALA A 133 0.98 -5.21 13.89
N LEU A 134 0.35 -5.09 12.71
CA LEU A 134 0.87 -4.31 11.59
C LEU A 134 0.93 -2.81 11.92
N ALA A 135 -0.07 -2.29 12.63
CA ALA A 135 -0.07 -0.92 13.09
C ALA A 135 1.11 -0.65 14.03
N ARG A 136 1.34 -1.51 15.04
CA ARG A 136 2.50 -1.37 15.96
C ARG A 136 3.82 -1.31 15.21
N SER A 137 4.02 -2.17 14.20
CA SER A 137 5.26 -2.14 13.43
C SER A 137 5.40 -0.83 12.65
N LEU A 138 4.30 -0.29 12.12
CA LEU A 138 4.30 0.95 11.34
C LEU A 138 4.37 2.22 12.20
N GLY A 139 3.84 2.20 13.42
CA GLY A 139 3.78 3.32 14.38
C GLY A 139 2.43 4.08 14.38
N PRO A 140 2.25 5.03 15.31
CA PRO A 140 1.00 5.79 15.43
C PRO A 140 0.63 6.58 14.17
N GLY A 141 -0.68 6.73 13.92
CA GLY A 141 -1.22 7.53 12.83
C GLY A 141 -1.11 6.91 11.42
N THR A 142 -0.56 5.70 11.28
CA THR A 142 -0.36 5.08 9.96
C THR A 142 -1.54 4.25 9.48
N VAL A 143 -2.34 3.66 10.38
CA VAL A 143 -3.45 2.77 10.02
C VAL A 143 -4.78 3.45 10.30
N ALA A 144 -5.65 3.45 9.29
CA ALA A 144 -7.05 3.83 9.43
C ALA A 144 -7.97 2.66 9.04
N VAL A 145 -9.19 2.66 9.54
CA VAL A 145 -10.18 1.60 9.30
C VAL A 145 -11.55 2.20 8.98
N MET A 146 -12.38 1.46 8.26
CA MET A 146 -13.78 1.82 8.03
C MET A 146 -14.68 1.14 9.05
N LEU A 147 -15.79 1.79 9.38
CA LEU A 147 -16.90 1.24 10.15
C LEU A 147 -18.21 1.51 9.40
N ASP A 148 -19.14 0.58 9.48
CA ASP A 148 -20.50 0.71 8.94
C ASP A 148 -21.58 0.37 9.99
N HIS A 149 -21.20 -0.15 11.16
CA HIS A 149 -22.13 -0.49 12.23
C HIS A 149 -21.58 -0.15 13.63
N PRO A 150 -22.39 0.41 14.56
CA PRO A 150 -21.94 0.79 15.91
C PRO A 150 -21.32 -0.34 16.75
N SER A 151 -21.72 -1.60 16.51
CA SER A 151 -21.11 -2.75 17.21
C SER A 151 -19.60 -2.90 16.96
N GLN A 152 -19.08 -2.30 15.88
CA GLN A 152 -17.66 -2.32 15.55
C GLN A 152 -16.82 -1.37 16.41
N LEU A 153 -17.44 -0.48 17.21
CA LEU A 153 -16.71 0.37 18.17
C LEU A 153 -15.90 -0.48 19.17
N ALA A 154 -16.41 -1.66 19.56
CA ALA A 154 -15.66 -2.61 20.38
C ALA A 154 -14.38 -3.10 19.69
N SER A 155 -14.39 -3.22 18.36
CA SER A 155 -13.21 -3.58 17.57
C SER A 155 -12.16 -2.46 17.56
N LEU A 156 -12.59 -1.18 17.56
CA LEU A 156 -11.66 -0.06 17.72
C LEU A 156 -11.02 -0.01 19.10
N ALA A 157 -11.80 -0.26 20.17
CA ALA A 157 -11.29 -0.32 21.53
C ALA A 157 -10.24 -1.44 21.67
N LEU A 158 -10.56 -2.63 21.15
CA LEU A 158 -9.62 -3.75 21.12
C LEU A 158 -8.40 -3.43 20.25
N PHE A 159 -8.57 -2.78 19.10
CA PHE A 159 -7.45 -2.34 18.27
C PHE A 159 -6.52 -1.42 19.06
N ALA A 160 -7.06 -0.39 19.73
CA ALA A 160 -6.26 0.57 20.47
C ALA A 160 -5.51 -0.07 21.64
N GLN A 161 -6.17 -0.99 22.37
CA GLN A 161 -5.55 -1.76 23.44
C GLN A 161 -4.37 -2.59 22.91
N LEU A 162 -4.55 -3.29 21.79
CA LEU A 162 -3.52 -4.14 21.22
C LEU A 162 -2.41 -3.34 20.54
N ALA A 163 -2.73 -2.23 19.86
CA ALA A 163 -1.77 -1.40 19.14
C ALA A 163 -1.01 -0.43 20.05
N GLY A 164 -1.57 -0.07 21.21
CA GLY A 164 -1.05 0.98 22.09
C GLY A 164 -1.40 2.41 21.65
N PHE A 165 -2.20 2.55 20.59
CA PHE A 165 -2.70 3.83 20.06
C PHE A 165 -3.94 3.62 19.19
N PRO A 166 -4.81 4.63 19.02
CA PRO A 166 -6.03 4.49 18.23
C PRO A 166 -5.73 4.32 16.73
N ALA A 167 -6.63 3.60 16.03
CA ALA A 167 -6.70 3.67 14.58
C ALA A 167 -7.28 5.02 14.14
N GLY A 168 -6.92 5.49 12.95
CA GLY A 168 -7.74 6.49 12.27
C GLY A 168 -9.10 5.89 11.88
N VAL A 169 -10.12 6.73 11.84
CA VAL A 169 -11.48 6.39 11.38
C VAL A 169 -11.88 7.39 10.31
#